data_AF-A0A0C4YDK0-F1
#
_entry.id   AF-A0A0C4YDK0-F1
#
_cell.length_a   1.000
_cell.length_b   1.000
_cell.length_c   1.000
_cell.angle_alpha   90.00
_cell.angle_beta   90.00
_cell.angle_gamma   90.00
#
_symmetry.space_group_name_H-M   'P 1'
#
loop_
_entity.id
_entity.type
_entity.pdbx_description
1 polymer ?
#
loop_
_entity_poly.entity_id
_entity_poly.type
_entity_poly.pdbx_seq_one_letter_code
_entity_poly.pdbx_strand_id
1 'polypeptide(L)'
;MVAFCVGARLVLDGAPDDTRPIWSMLVAASVLFCASLLPLSTRAFFGVIALAWVLLFPMMAAQDLLELKGILVVCYALYFTGITVCTFITLRRAKLQNFVMATTLLQQAYVDALAEIPNRRSFMLNVGSLVPRATAEQDHYLAMVDIDDFKKVNDRYGHDIGDEVLKHVAAGIKLVMGDCHYARLGGRGIRHLSQGDDARRGGSPHRPAVPQHPGCAIAPP
;
A
#
# COMPACT_ATOMS: atom_id res chain seq x y z
N MET A 1 19.08 -4.61 -23.88
CA MET A 1 19.17 -3.19 -24.29
C MET A 1 20.45 -2.91 -25.09
N VAL A 2 21.66 -3.20 -24.57
CA VAL A 2 22.92 -3.07 -25.35
C VAL A 2 22.89 -3.85 -26.67
N ALA A 3 22.42 -5.11 -26.66
CA ALA A 3 22.27 -5.91 -27.88
C ALA A 3 21.30 -5.30 -28.91
N PHE A 4 20.25 -4.60 -28.45
CA PHE A 4 19.32 -3.90 -29.32
C PHE A 4 19.96 -2.64 -29.93
N CYS A 5 20.73 -1.88 -29.15
CA CYS A 5 21.47 -0.72 -29.64
C CYS A 5 22.56 -1.14 -30.65
N VAL A 6 23.25 -2.26 -30.42
CA VAL A 6 24.25 -2.81 -31.36
C VAL A 6 23.57 -3.32 -32.63
N GLY A 7 22.46 -4.05 -32.52
CA GLY A 7 21.69 -4.51 -33.67
C GLY A 7 21.15 -3.36 -34.51
N ALA A 8 20.66 -2.31 -33.86
CA ALA A 8 20.20 -1.12 -34.55
C ALA A 8 21.34 -0.33 -35.21
N ARG A 9 22.53 -0.28 -34.60
CA ARG A 9 23.72 0.32 -35.22
C ARG A 9 24.14 -0.42 -36.49
N LEU A 10 24.11 -1.75 -36.49
CA LEU A 10 24.39 -2.55 -37.68
C LEU A 10 23.39 -2.32 -38.81
N VAL A 11 22.11 -2.11 -38.48
CA VAL A 11 21.07 -1.74 -39.46
C VAL A 11 21.30 -0.32 -40.00
N LEU A 12 21.79 0.61 -39.17
CA LEU A 12 22.11 1.99 -39.56
C LEU A 12 23.34 2.08 -40.46
N ASP A 13 24.37 1.26 -40.23
CA ASP A 13 25.58 1.22 -41.06
C ASP A 13 25.27 0.74 -42.50
N GLY A 14 24.20 -0.06 -42.68
CA GLY A 14 23.69 -0.50 -43.98
C GLY A 14 22.74 0.48 -44.69
N ALA A 15 22.30 1.56 -44.05
CA ALA A 15 21.33 2.50 -44.63
C ALA A 15 22.02 3.52 -45.57
N PRO A 16 21.34 4.02 -46.63
CA PRO A 16 21.84 5.09 -47.48
C PRO A 16 22.11 6.37 -46.69
N ASP A 17 23.23 7.06 -46.97
CA ASP A 17 23.72 8.21 -46.21
C ASP A 17 22.68 9.30 -45.95
N ASP A 18 21.78 9.54 -46.92
CA ASP A 18 20.77 10.61 -46.83
C ASP A 18 19.60 10.27 -45.88
N THR A 19 19.40 8.99 -45.54
CA THR A 19 18.30 8.53 -44.66
C THR A 19 18.74 8.07 -43.27
N ARG A 20 20.05 7.89 -43.06
CA ARG A 20 20.67 7.50 -41.79
C ARG A 20 20.16 8.28 -40.55
N PRO A 21 20.01 9.62 -40.57
CA PRO A 21 19.56 10.35 -39.38
C PRO A 21 18.08 10.07 -39.01
N ILE A 22 17.23 9.76 -39.99
CA ILE A 22 15.82 9.46 -39.74
C ILE A 22 15.68 8.09 -39.06
N TRP A 23 16.41 7.10 -39.56
CA TRP A 23 16.41 5.75 -38.97
C TRP A 23 16.99 5.73 -37.55
N SER A 24 18.04 6.52 -37.28
CA SER A 24 18.66 6.56 -35.96
C SER A 24 17.73 7.15 -34.90
N MET A 25 16.93 8.15 -35.27
CA MET A 25 15.88 8.70 -34.41
C MET A 25 14.77 7.70 -34.09
N LEU A 26 14.32 6.94 -35.09
CA LEU A 26 13.24 5.97 -34.92
C LEU A 26 13.65 4.83 -33.98
N VAL A 27 14.90 4.38 -34.12
CA VAL A 27 15.52 3.43 -33.18
C VAL A 27 15.59 4.01 -31.77
N ALA A 28 16.09 5.25 -31.63
CA ALA A 28 16.23 5.89 -30.33
C ALA A 28 14.89 6.07 -29.61
N ALA A 29 13.87 6.55 -30.31
CA ALA A 29 12.52 6.72 -29.78
C ALA A 29 11.93 5.38 -29.31
N SER A 30 12.11 4.31 -30.10
CA SER A 30 11.66 2.96 -29.74
C SER A 30 12.36 2.43 -28.48
N VAL A 31 13.68 2.63 -28.38
CA VAL A 31 14.47 2.21 -27.20
C VAL A 31 14.07 2.98 -25.95
N LEU A 32 13.92 4.29 -26.05
CA LEU A 32 13.53 5.14 -24.93
C LEU A 32 12.09 4.85 -24.47
N PHE A 33 11.18 4.58 -25.41
CA PHE A 33 9.82 4.15 -25.10
C PHE A 33 9.81 2.81 -24.36
N CYS A 34 10.53 1.79 -24.86
CA CYS A 34 10.66 0.51 -24.17
C CYS A 34 11.27 0.67 -22.77
N ALA A 35 12.29 1.52 -22.62
CA ALA A 35 12.92 1.80 -21.32
C ALA A 35 11.96 2.46 -20.31
N SER A 36 11.03 3.30 -20.78
CA SER A 36 9.99 3.93 -19.93
C SER A 36 8.99 2.91 -19.36
N LEU A 37 8.76 1.79 -20.08
CA LEU A 37 7.83 0.73 -19.66
C LEU A 37 8.46 -0.26 -18.66
N LEU A 38 9.79 -0.40 -18.65
CA LEU A 38 10.49 -1.29 -17.74
C LEU A 38 10.50 -0.74 -16.30
N PRO A 39 10.47 -1.59 -15.25
CA PRO A 39 10.55 -1.18 -13.85
C PRO A 39 11.99 -0.79 -13.46
N LEU A 40 12.57 0.16 -14.18
CA LEU A 40 13.92 0.67 -13.91
C LEU A 40 13.92 1.57 -12.68
N SER A 41 15.06 1.63 -11.98
CA SER A 41 15.30 2.68 -10.98
C SER A 41 15.36 4.04 -11.65
N THR A 42 15.04 5.12 -10.92
CA THR A 42 15.07 6.49 -11.46
C THR A 42 16.44 6.84 -12.04
N ARG A 43 17.52 6.40 -11.38
CA ARG A 43 18.90 6.59 -11.84
C ARG A 43 19.20 5.82 -13.13
N ALA A 44 18.74 4.57 -13.23
CA ALA A 44 18.92 3.77 -14.43
C ALA A 44 18.18 4.34 -15.64
N PHE A 45 16.99 4.92 -15.44
CA PHE A 45 16.22 5.57 -16.51
C PHE A 45 16.95 6.79 -17.09
N PHE A 46 17.46 7.68 -16.24
CA PHE A 46 18.26 8.82 -16.70
C PHE A 46 19.59 8.38 -17.33
N GLY A 47 20.21 7.31 -16.82
CA GLY A 47 21.39 6.72 -17.43
C GLY A 47 21.13 6.18 -18.83
N VAL A 48 19.97 5.57 -19.06
CA VAL A 48 19.51 5.11 -20.38
C VAL A 48 19.29 6.27 -21.34
N ILE A 49 18.65 7.35 -20.88
CA ILE A 49 18.47 8.56 -21.70
C ILE A 49 19.83 9.15 -22.08
N ALA A 50 20.73 9.32 -21.11
CA ALA A 50 22.06 9.86 -21.34
C ALA A 50 22.87 8.99 -22.32
N LEU A 51 22.84 7.67 -22.15
CA LEU A 51 23.52 6.73 -23.05
C LEU A 51 22.96 6.81 -24.48
N ALA A 52 21.64 6.88 -24.64
CA ALA A 52 21.00 7.02 -25.94
C ALA A 52 21.45 8.33 -26.63
N TRP A 53 21.49 9.44 -25.90
CA TRP A 53 21.98 10.72 -26.42
C TRP A 53 23.46 10.69 -26.79
N VAL A 54 24.31 10.11 -25.96
CA VAL A 54 25.75 9.97 -26.24
C VAL A 54 25.99 9.17 -27.52
N LEU A 55 25.21 8.11 -27.75
CA LEU A 55 25.31 7.30 -28.97
C LEU A 55 24.82 8.03 -30.23
N LEU A 56 23.84 8.95 -30.09
CA LEU A 56 23.24 9.67 -31.22
C LEU A 56 23.95 11.00 -31.53
N PHE A 57 24.63 11.60 -30.56
CA PHE A 57 25.31 12.87 -30.68
C PHE A 57 26.30 12.97 -31.86
N PRO A 58 27.16 11.96 -32.14
CA PRO A 58 28.10 12.03 -33.26
C PRO A 58 27.41 12.12 -34.63
N MET A 59 26.25 11.48 -34.78
CA MET A 59 25.45 11.58 -36.01
C MET A 59 24.76 12.94 -36.13
N MET A 60 24.31 13.50 -35.00
CA MET A 60 23.65 14.80 -34.97
C MET A 60 24.64 15.93 -35.26
N ALA A 61 25.87 15.82 -34.76
CA ALA A 61 26.95 16.77 -34.98
C ALA A 61 27.56 16.72 -36.39
N ALA A 62 27.29 15.67 -37.16
CA ALA A 62 27.74 15.53 -38.55
C ALA A 62 26.87 16.30 -39.57
N GLN A 63 25.72 16.85 -39.14
CA GLN A 63 24.83 17.65 -39.97
C GLN A 63 25.12 19.14 -39.73
N ASP A 64 25.05 19.95 -40.78
CA ASP A 64 25.09 21.41 -40.64
C ASP A 64 23.82 21.90 -39.93
N LEU A 65 24.00 22.42 -38.71
CA LEU A 65 22.89 22.81 -37.82
C LEU A 65 22.02 23.95 -38.41
N LEU A 66 22.59 24.75 -39.31
CA LEU A 66 21.91 25.86 -39.99
C LEU A 66 21.03 25.41 -41.16
N GLU A 67 21.13 24.16 -41.62
CA GLU A 67 20.21 23.63 -42.61
C GLU A 67 18.87 23.19 -41.98
N LEU A 68 17.80 23.25 -42.78
CA LEU A 68 16.44 22.83 -42.37
C LEU A 68 16.44 21.40 -41.79
N LYS A 69 17.26 20.50 -42.34
CA LYS A 69 17.44 19.12 -41.86
C LYS A 69 17.95 19.08 -40.42
N GLY A 70 18.95 19.89 -40.07
CA GLY A 70 19.52 19.98 -38.72
C GLY A 70 18.51 20.50 -37.68
N ILE A 71 17.74 21.52 -38.04
CA ILE A 71 16.70 22.09 -37.15
C ILE A 71 15.61 21.04 -36.86
N LEU A 72 15.10 20.36 -37.89
CA LEU A 72 14.08 19.32 -37.73
C LEU A 72 14.57 18.19 -36.81
N VAL A 73 15.83 17.79 -36.99
CA VAL A 73 16.47 16.74 -36.18
C VAL A 73 16.47 17.10 -34.70
N VAL A 74 16.86 18.33 -34.34
CA VAL A 74 16.86 18.78 -32.93
C VAL A 74 15.44 18.84 -32.37
N CYS A 75 14.48 19.38 -33.13
CA CYS A 75 13.08 19.47 -32.70
C CYS A 75 12.48 18.09 -32.38
N TYR A 76 12.68 17.10 -33.26
CA TYR A 76 12.19 15.74 -33.01
C TYR A 76 12.86 15.10 -31.79
N ALA A 77 14.16 15.30 -31.61
CA ALA A 77 14.87 14.73 -30.48
C ALA A 77 14.36 15.29 -29.14
N LEU A 78 14.14 16.61 -29.06
CA LEU A 78 13.52 17.26 -27.89
C LEU A 78 12.10 16.73 -27.64
N TYR A 79 11.28 16.61 -28.69
CA TYR A 79 9.92 16.09 -28.60
C TYR A 79 9.87 14.67 -28.02
N PHE A 80 10.67 13.73 -28.55
CA PHE A 80 10.70 12.36 -28.06
C PHE A 80 11.24 12.25 -26.64
N THR A 81 12.24 13.07 -26.26
CA THR A 81 12.67 13.13 -24.86
C THR A 81 11.58 13.65 -23.94
N GLY A 82 10.85 14.68 -24.36
CA GLY A 82 9.75 15.25 -23.59
C GLY A 82 8.67 14.21 -23.33
N ILE A 83 8.24 13.52 -24.39
CA ILE A 83 7.24 12.44 -24.29
C ILE A 83 7.71 11.33 -23.37
N THR A 84 8.92 10.82 -23.55
CA THR A 84 9.41 9.67 -22.76
C THR A 84 9.54 9.99 -21.28
N VAL A 85 9.97 11.21 -20.94
CA VAL A 85 9.99 11.74 -19.57
C VAL A 85 8.57 11.91 -19.01
N CYS A 86 7.66 12.51 -19.77
CA CYS A 86 6.26 12.68 -19.37
C CYS A 86 5.57 11.32 -19.11
N THR A 87 5.74 10.35 -20.01
CA THR A 87 5.22 8.98 -19.85
C THR A 87 5.79 8.32 -18.59
N PHE A 88 7.09 8.45 -18.35
CA PHE A 88 7.73 7.87 -17.15
C PHE A 88 7.19 8.46 -15.85
N ILE A 89 7.00 9.79 -15.80
CA ILE A 89 6.43 10.47 -14.64
C ILE A 89 4.99 10.01 -14.39
N THR A 90 4.17 9.96 -15.44
CA THR A 90 2.77 9.53 -15.34
C THR A 90 2.66 8.09 -14.88
N LEU A 91 3.49 7.18 -15.42
CA LEU A 91 3.53 5.77 -15.00
C LEU A 91 3.95 5.61 -13.53
N ARG A 92 4.93 6.38 -13.06
CA ARG A 92 5.32 6.37 -11.65
C ARG A 92 4.22 6.88 -10.73
N ARG A 93 3.55 7.98 -11.12
CA ARG A 93 2.41 8.53 -10.37
C ARG A 93 1.28 7.51 -10.29
N ALA A 94 0.93 6.88 -11.40
CA ALA A 94 -0.10 5.84 -11.44
C ALA A 94 0.24 4.64 -10.53
N LYS A 95 1.50 4.17 -10.54
CA LYS A 95 1.94 3.10 -9.63
C LYS A 95 1.86 3.51 -8.16
N LEU A 96 2.25 4.74 -7.83
CA LEU A 96 2.17 5.23 -6.46
C LEU A 96 0.72 5.35 -6.00
N GLN A 97 -0.17 5.88 -6.84
CA GLN A 97 -1.60 5.97 -6.55
C GLN A 97 -2.22 4.59 -6.36
N ASN A 98 -1.87 3.62 -7.21
CA ASN A 98 -2.33 2.24 -7.06
C ASN A 98 -1.83 1.62 -5.74
N PHE A 99 -0.58 1.88 -5.36
CA PHE A 99 -0.04 1.40 -4.09
C PHE A 99 -0.79 2.03 -2.90
N VAL A 100 -0.97 3.35 -2.90
CA VAL A 100 -1.71 4.05 -1.84
C VAL A 100 -3.15 3.55 -1.76
N MET A 101 -3.86 3.46 -2.89
CA MET A 101 -5.24 2.96 -2.94
C MET A 101 -5.31 1.52 -2.42
N ALA A 102 -4.37 0.65 -2.82
CA ALA A 102 -4.30 -0.71 -2.31
C ALA A 102 -4.07 -0.73 -0.80
N THR A 103 -3.19 0.12 -0.26
CA THR A 103 -2.98 0.21 1.19
C THR A 103 -4.20 0.74 1.95
N THR A 104 -4.91 1.73 1.42
CA THR A 104 -6.13 2.26 2.04
C THR A 104 -7.25 1.22 2.02
N LEU A 105 -7.45 0.52 0.90
CA LEU A 105 -8.39 -0.59 0.80
C LEU A 105 -8.05 -1.71 1.80
N LEU A 106 -6.77 -2.00 1.97
CA LEU A 106 -6.31 -2.96 2.97
C LEU A 106 -6.59 -2.45 4.39
N GLN A 107 -6.30 -1.19 4.72
CA GLN A 107 -6.61 -0.62 6.05
C GLN A 107 -8.10 -0.67 6.37
N GLN A 108 -8.96 -0.31 5.42
CA GLN A 108 -10.42 -0.45 5.55
C GLN A 108 -10.84 -1.91 5.68
N ALA A 109 -10.08 -2.84 5.10
CA ALA A 109 -10.30 -4.28 5.24
C ALA A 109 -9.70 -4.87 6.52
N TYR A 110 -9.02 -4.09 7.37
CA TYR A 110 -8.36 -4.55 8.60
C TYR A 110 -8.88 -3.90 9.89
N VAL A 111 -9.54 -2.74 9.79
CA VAL A 111 -10.16 -2.05 10.94
C VAL A 111 -11.67 -2.04 10.76
N ASP A 112 -12.40 -2.30 11.83
CA ASP A 112 -13.85 -2.15 11.83
C ASP A 112 -14.23 -0.68 11.94
N ALA A 113 -14.93 -0.15 10.93
CA ALA A 113 -15.22 1.28 10.82
C ALA A 113 -16.18 1.81 11.90
N LEU A 114 -16.98 0.94 12.52
CA LEU A 114 -17.95 1.35 13.53
C LEU A 114 -17.32 1.40 14.93
N ALA A 115 -16.49 0.41 15.27
CA ALA A 115 -15.91 0.29 16.61
C ALA A 115 -14.44 0.78 16.69
N GLU A 116 -13.82 1.15 15.56
CA GLU A 116 -12.41 1.59 15.43
C GLU A 116 -11.39 0.63 16.08
N ILE A 117 -11.73 -0.67 16.09
CA ILE A 117 -10.87 -1.75 16.58
C ILE A 117 -10.49 -2.68 15.41
N PRO A 118 -9.42 -3.48 15.53
CA PRO A 118 -9.07 -4.43 14.48
C PRO A 118 -10.26 -5.33 14.16
N ASN A 119 -10.44 -5.70 12.90
CA ASN A 119 -11.51 -6.60 12.50
C ASN A 119 -11.04 -8.06 12.48
N ARG A 120 -11.97 -8.97 12.20
CA ARG A 120 -11.73 -10.41 12.11
C ARG A 120 -10.52 -10.77 11.25
N ARG A 121 -10.28 -10.06 10.14
CA ARG A 121 -9.20 -10.34 9.21
C ARG A 121 -7.82 -10.06 9.83
N SER A 122 -7.70 -8.92 10.52
CA SER A 122 -6.49 -8.56 11.27
C SER A 122 -6.16 -9.58 12.35
N PHE A 123 -7.17 -10.02 13.09
CA PHE A 123 -7.00 -11.04 14.11
C PHE A 123 -6.49 -12.36 13.56
N MET A 124 -7.08 -12.84 12.48
CA MET A 124 -6.68 -14.12 11.86
C MET A 124 -5.24 -14.07 11.33
N LEU A 125 -4.79 -12.94 10.79
CA LEU A 125 -3.40 -12.76 10.37
C LEU A 125 -2.43 -12.79 11.56
N ASN A 126 -2.74 -12.04 12.62
CA ASN A 126 -1.91 -12.00 13.82
C ASN A 126 -1.80 -13.39 14.44
N VAL A 127 -2.93 -14.06 14.69
CA VAL A 127 -2.94 -15.44 15.23
C VAL A 127 -2.21 -16.40 14.31
N GLY A 128 -2.41 -16.31 12.99
CA GLY A 128 -1.69 -17.14 12.02
C GLY A 128 -0.17 -16.96 12.05
N SER A 129 0.34 -15.80 12.47
CA SER A 129 1.77 -15.57 12.68
C SER A 129 2.30 -15.98 14.05
N LEU A 130 1.43 -16.00 15.07
CA LEU A 130 1.78 -16.32 16.46
C LEU A 130 1.84 -17.83 16.70
N VAL A 131 0.86 -18.58 16.20
CA VAL A 131 0.76 -20.04 16.41
C VAL A 131 2.00 -20.82 15.94
N PRO A 132 2.64 -20.52 14.78
CA PRO A 132 3.85 -21.22 14.36
C PRO A 132 5.10 -20.84 15.16
N ARG A 133 5.08 -19.71 15.86
CA ARG A 133 6.19 -19.20 16.68
C ARG A 133 6.05 -19.57 18.15
N ALA A 134 4.89 -20.06 18.56
CA ALA A 134 4.63 -20.53 19.91
C ALA A 134 5.53 -21.72 20.23
N THR A 135 6.35 -21.58 21.26
CA THR A 135 7.05 -22.72 21.87
C THR A 135 6.05 -23.49 22.76
N ALA A 136 6.30 -24.78 22.98
CA ALA A 136 5.43 -25.63 23.80
C ALA A 136 5.27 -25.18 25.27
N GLU A 137 6.05 -24.19 25.71
CA GLU A 137 6.04 -23.60 27.05
C GLU A 137 5.18 -22.33 27.15
N GLN A 138 4.57 -21.86 26.06
CA GLN A 138 3.77 -20.64 26.05
C GLN A 138 2.28 -20.95 25.88
N ASP A 139 1.49 -20.68 26.92
CA ASP A 139 0.05 -20.81 26.87
C ASP A 139 -0.59 -19.60 26.19
N HIS A 140 -1.45 -19.89 25.21
CA HIS A 140 -2.24 -18.89 24.49
C HIS A 140 -3.72 -19.04 24.84
N TYR A 141 -4.33 -17.96 25.32
CA TYR A 141 -5.73 -17.95 25.74
C TYR A 141 -6.59 -17.19 24.75
N LEU A 142 -7.63 -17.84 24.22
CA LEU A 142 -8.62 -17.24 23.34
C LEU A 142 -9.92 -16.97 24.08
N ALA A 143 -10.33 -15.71 24.19
CA ALA A 143 -11.62 -15.32 24.75
C ALA A 143 -12.52 -14.71 23.67
N MET A 144 -13.82 -15.00 23.75
CA MET A 144 -14.85 -14.38 22.93
C MET A 144 -15.84 -13.69 23.85
N VAL A 145 -16.06 -12.40 23.61
CA VAL A 145 -16.94 -11.52 24.38
C VAL A 145 -18.16 -11.22 23.50
N ASP A 146 -19.35 -11.48 24.02
CA ASP A 146 -20.63 -11.13 23.40
C ASP A 146 -21.36 -10.10 24.27
N ILE A 147 -22.06 -9.16 23.65
CA ILE A 147 -22.84 -8.15 24.40
C ILE A 147 -24.22 -8.73 24.71
N ASP A 148 -24.47 -8.97 25.99
CA ASP A 148 -25.75 -9.50 26.47
C ASP A 148 -26.91 -8.60 26.02
N ASP A 149 -27.99 -9.24 25.53
CA ASP A 149 -29.23 -8.57 25.14
C ASP A 149 -29.10 -7.43 24.10
N PHE A 150 -27.99 -7.38 23.33
CA PHE A 150 -27.76 -6.32 22.33
C PHE A 150 -28.90 -6.16 21.32
N LYS A 151 -29.55 -7.26 20.94
CA LYS A 151 -30.72 -7.22 20.06
C LYS A 151 -31.89 -6.43 20.68
N LYS A 152 -32.15 -6.60 21.98
CA LYS A 152 -33.22 -5.87 22.68
C LYS A 152 -32.95 -4.37 22.73
N VAL A 153 -31.67 -3.98 22.83
CA VAL A 153 -31.25 -2.57 22.77
C VAL A 153 -31.55 -2.00 21.39
N ASN A 154 -31.17 -2.68 20.31
CA ASN A 154 -31.47 -2.26 18.94
C ASN A 154 -32.98 -2.19 18.68
N ASP A 155 -33.73 -3.19 19.15
CA ASP A 155 -35.18 -3.26 18.95
C ASP A 155 -35.93 -2.14 19.73
N ARG A 156 -35.38 -1.69 20.88
CA ARG A 156 -36.01 -0.67 21.74
C ARG A 156 -35.57 0.76 21.43
N TYR A 157 -34.31 0.97 21.09
CA TYR A 157 -33.70 2.29 20.96
C TYR A 157 -33.21 2.61 19.54
N GLY A 158 -33.35 1.68 18.61
CA GLY A 158 -32.86 1.82 17.24
C GLY A 158 -31.38 1.47 17.11
N HIS A 159 -30.96 1.24 15.86
CA HIS A 159 -29.60 0.84 15.52
C HIS A 159 -28.55 1.89 15.88
N ASP A 160 -28.87 3.18 15.77
CA ASP A 160 -27.93 4.26 16.08
C ASP A 160 -27.49 4.24 17.55
N ILE A 161 -28.40 3.94 18.48
CA ILE A 161 -28.08 3.79 19.90
C ILE A 161 -27.31 2.50 20.16
N GLY A 162 -27.64 1.41 19.45
CA GLY A 162 -26.85 0.18 19.49
C GLY A 162 -25.41 0.38 19.07
N ASP A 163 -25.20 1.17 18.03
CA ASP A 163 -23.88 1.53 17.50
C ASP A 163 -23.06 2.33 18.53
N GLU A 164 -23.67 3.27 19.24
CA GLU A 164 -23.02 4.02 20.34
C GLU A 164 -22.65 3.13 21.53
N VAL A 165 -23.53 2.18 21.91
CA VAL A 165 -23.21 1.18 22.94
C VAL A 165 -22.01 0.35 22.53
N LEU A 166 -21.97 -0.07 21.27
CA LEU A 166 -20.87 -0.88 20.75
C LEU A 166 -19.54 -0.11 20.74
N LYS A 167 -19.54 1.18 20.36
CA LYS A 167 -18.36 2.04 20.44
C LYS A 167 -17.83 2.15 21.87
N HIS A 168 -18.72 2.34 22.84
CA HIS A 168 -18.33 2.42 24.26
C HIS A 168 -17.71 1.11 24.77
N VAL A 169 -18.30 -0.04 24.43
CA VAL A 169 -17.76 -1.35 24.79
C VAL A 169 -16.39 -1.58 24.14
N ALA A 170 -16.24 -1.24 22.86
CA ALA A 170 -14.98 -1.36 22.13
C ALA A 170 -13.89 -0.46 22.72
N ALA A 171 -14.23 0.77 23.10
CA ALA A 171 -13.31 1.71 23.76
C ALA A 171 -12.87 1.19 25.14
N GLY A 172 -13.79 0.62 25.93
CA GLY A 172 -13.47 -0.01 27.22
C GLY A 172 -12.51 -1.19 27.06
N ILE A 173 -12.74 -2.05 26.08
CA ILE A 173 -11.85 -3.17 25.76
C ILE A 173 -10.47 -2.66 25.33
N LYS A 174 -10.41 -1.67 24.43
CA LYS A 174 -9.15 -1.06 23.99
C LYS A 174 -8.33 -0.51 25.16
N LEU A 175 -8.98 0.07 26.17
CA LEU A 175 -8.31 0.63 27.34
C LEU A 175 -7.75 -0.44 28.30
N VAL A 176 -8.46 -1.56 28.46
CA VAL A 176 -8.04 -2.66 29.35
C VAL A 176 -6.95 -3.51 28.71
N MET A 177 -6.95 -3.62 27.39
CA MET A 177 -6.27 -4.72 26.70
C MET A 177 -4.86 -4.40 26.22
N GLY A 178 -4.42 -3.13 26.30
CA GLY A 178 -3.04 -2.72 26.07
C GLY A 178 -2.40 -3.40 24.85
N ASP A 179 -1.35 -4.18 25.08
CA ASP A 179 -0.58 -4.90 24.06
C ASP A 179 -1.17 -6.25 23.62
N CYS A 180 -2.31 -6.67 24.18
CA CYS A 180 -2.94 -7.93 23.79
C CYS A 180 -3.62 -7.84 22.41
N HIS A 181 -3.73 -8.98 21.71
CA HIS A 181 -4.36 -9.01 20.39
C HIS A 181 -5.88 -9.13 20.51
N TYR A 182 -6.63 -8.15 20.00
CA TYR A 182 -8.10 -8.19 20.00
C TYR A 182 -8.71 -7.72 18.68
N ALA A 183 -9.94 -8.16 18.40
CA ALA A 183 -10.66 -7.75 17.21
C ALA A 183 -12.18 -7.98 17.26
N ARG A 184 -12.92 -7.24 16.44
CA ARG A 184 -14.35 -7.47 16.21
C ARG A 184 -14.60 -8.58 15.19
N LEU A 185 -15.43 -9.56 15.55
CA LEU A 185 -15.78 -10.72 14.70
C LEU A 185 -17.00 -10.47 13.79
N GLY A 186 -17.83 -9.47 14.10
CA GLY A 186 -19.05 -9.13 13.36
C GLY A 186 -20.01 -8.28 14.19
N GLY A 187 -21.31 -8.33 13.89
CA GLY A 187 -22.33 -7.45 14.50
C GLY A 187 -22.57 -7.61 16.01
N ARG A 188 -22.02 -8.62 16.69
CA ARG A 188 -22.34 -8.90 18.11
C ARG A 188 -21.16 -9.24 19.04
N GLY A 189 -20.03 -9.74 18.51
CA GLY A 189 -18.95 -10.29 19.35
C GLY A 189 -17.54 -9.79 19.04
N ILE A 190 -16.69 -9.80 20.07
CA ILE A 190 -15.27 -9.40 20.08
C ILE A 190 -14.41 -10.59 20.52
N ARG A 191 -13.21 -10.76 19.93
CA ARG A 191 -12.25 -11.80 20.27
C ARG A 191 -10.99 -11.21 20.86
N HIS A 192 -10.40 -11.92 21.81
CA HIS A 192 -9.15 -11.60 22.49
C HIS A 192 -8.21 -12.80 22.46
N LEU A 193 -6.92 -12.56 22.25
CA LEU A 193 -5.83 -13.50 22.51
C LEU A 193 -4.81 -12.87 23.47
N SER A 194 -4.51 -13.55 24.56
CA SER A 194 -3.45 -13.19 25.51
C SER A 194 -2.40 -14.29 25.59
N GLN A 195 -1.14 -13.90 25.80
CA GLN A 195 0.00 -14.76 26.06
C GLN A 195 0.24 -14.77 27.56
N GLY A 196 0.14 -15.93 28.20
CA GLY A 196 0.32 -16.06 29.65
C GLY A 196 1.73 -16.49 30.01
N ASP A 197 2.37 -15.76 30.93
CA ASP A 197 3.45 -16.29 31.76
C ASP A 197 2.85 -16.79 33.08
N ASP A 198 2.85 -18.12 33.21
CA ASP A 198 2.66 -18.95 34.39
C ASP A 198 1.30 -18.98 35.13
N ALA A 199 0.72 -20.17 35.10
CA ALA A 199 -0.59 -20.53 35.60
C ALA A 199 -0.53 -21.01 37.06
N ARG A 200 -0.76 -20.13 38.05
CA ARG A 200 -1.18 -20.56 39.41
C ARG A 200 -2.10 -19.54 40.10
N ARG A 201 -3.42 -19.70 39.89
CA ARG A 201 -4.47 -19.56 40.91
C ARG A 201 -5.80 -19.95 40.28
N GLY A 202 -6.35 -21.08 40.72
CA GLY A 202 -7.53 -21.69 40.13
C GLY A 202 -8.86 -21.01 40.47
N GLY A 203 -9.88 -21.39 39.69
CA GLY A 203 -11.27 -21.48 40.17
C GLY A 203 -12.25 -20.41 39.67
N SER A 204 -12.93 -20.71 38.56
CA SER A 204 -14.31 -20.29 38.22
C SER A 204 -14.56 -18.84 37.74
N PRO A 205 -15.66 -18.61 36.98
CA PRO A 205 -15.68 -17.72 35.82
C PRO A 205 -15.82 -16.24 36.21
N HIS A 206 -14.86 -15.43 35.79
CA HIS A 206 -14.91 -13.98 35.96
C HIS A 206 -16.01 -13.36 35.08
N ARG A 207 -17.17 -13.10 35.69
CA ARG A 207 -18.04 -11.98 35.30
C ARG A 207 -17.18 -10.70 35.31
N PRO A 208 -17.28 -9.82 34.30
CA PRO A 208 -16.69 -8.50 34.42
C PRO A 208 -17.45 -7.73 35.51
N ALA A 209 -16.78 -7.44 36.61
CA ALA A 209 -17.29 -6.58 37.66
C ALA A 209 -17.37 -5.14 37.12
N VAL A 210 -18.59 -4.63 36.96
CA VAL A 210 -18.84 -3.20 36.84
C VAL A 210 -18.39 -2.55 38.16
N PRO A 211 -17.54 -1.51 38.17
CA PRO A 211 -17.19 -0.83 39.41
C PRO A 211 -18.44 -0.14 39.97
N GLN A 212 -18.96 -0.67 41.08
CA GLN A 212 -19.97 -0.01 41.90
C GLN A 212 -19.30 1.12 42.67
N HIS A 213 -19.69 2.37 42.39
CA HIS A 213 -19.41 3.50 43.26
C HIS A 213 -20.13 3.32 44.61
N PRO A 214 -19.45 3.45 45.77
CA PRO A 214 -20.13 3.61 47.05
C PRO A 214 -20.53 5.08 47.24
N GLY A 215 -21.85 5.33 47.35
CA GLY A 215 -22.44 6.67 47.41
C GLY A 215 -22.63 7.27 48.80
N CYS A 216 -23.10 8.52 48.84
CA CYS A 216 -23.94 9.16 49.88
C CYS A 216 -24.30 10.59 49.39
N ALA A 217 -25.52 10.88 48.91
CA ALA A 217 -26.75 11.29 49.62
C ALA A 217 -26.94 12.84 49.74
N ILE A 218 -27.85 13.38 48.91
CA ILE A 218 -28.92 14.41 49.09
C ILE A 218 -28.66 15.54 50.15
N ALA A 219 -28.77 16.84 49.86
CA ALA A 219 -30.04 17.61 49.72
C ALA A 219 -29.82 19.12 49.36
N PRO A 220 -30.87 19.86 48.94
CA PRO A 220 -30.83 21.23 48.38
C PRO A 220 -31.01 22.32 49.46
N PRO A 221 -30.89 23.62 49.12
CA PRO A 221 -32.00 24.39 48.52
C PRO A 221 -31.71 24.98 47.12
#